data_AF-A0A925FE33-F1
#
_entry.id   AF-A0A925FE33-F1
#
_cell.length_a   1.000
_cell.length_b   1.000
_cell.length_c   1.000
_cell.angle_alpha   90.00
_cell.angle_beta   90.00
_cell.angle_gamma   90.00
#
_symmetry.space_group_name_H-M   'P 1'
#
loop_
_entity.id
_entity.type
_entity.pdbx_description
1 polymer ?
#
loop_
_entity_poly.entity_id
_entity_poly.type
_entity_poly.pdbx_seq_one_letter_code
_entity_poly.pdbx_strand_id
1 'polypeptide(L)'
;SVHEELVHILGDSAAGLQFSGQPPTIILMAGLQGSGKTTTVGKLARKLKSEGRATRLVAADVYRPAAIDQLETLGLQLDVPVYADRTTKDVVKIARAGIDEAKRARDRVVILDTAGRLQIDDEMMKELIRVKEAVHPDEILLVADGMTGQDAVKIADGFNKALGITGVILTKMDGDARGGAALSIYGVTKKPIKYIGVGEKSDALEDFHPDRMAGRILQMGDVLSLVEKAQDAMDFAEAKKLEKKVKREGLDLEDFLTAMKQMQKLGPLEGVLKMLPGVNAKMLKQANLDPKRMRHIEAIVLSMTKEERKDPHLINGSRRSRIAKGSGRTVSEVNRLLEQFRDMQKMMKKAATGGRLGGLPFGRG
;
A
#
# COMPACT_ATOMS: atom_id res chain seq x y z
N SER A 1 -3.44 -26.61 -1.99
CA SER A 1 -2.00 -26.29 -2.15
C SER A 1 -1.46 -25.71 -0.85
N VAL A 2 -0.15 -25.67 -0.61
CA VAL A 2 0.41 -25.03 0.63
C VAL A 2 -0.04 -23.57 0.76
N HIS A 3 -0.22 -22.88 -0.36
CA HIS A 3 -0.77 -21.52 -0.40
C HIS A 3 -2.22 -21.48 0.09
N GLU A 4 -3.11 -22.30 -0.46
CA GLU A 4 -4.52 -22.38 -0.03
C GLU A 4 -4.66 -22.69 1.46
N GLU A 5 -3.82 -23.59 1.97
CA GLU A 5 -3.82 -23.94 3.39
C GLU A 5 -3.36 -22.77 4.26
N LEU A 6 -2.36 -22.00 3.83
CA LEU A 6 -1.96 -20.76 4.52
C LEU A 6 -3.05 -19.68 4.47
N VAL A 7 -3.75 -19.54 3.34
CA VAL A 7 -4.90 -18.61 3.25
C VAL A 7 -5.98 -19.01 4.25
N HIS A 8 -6.30 -20.31 4.31
CA HIS A 8 -7.27 -20.84 5.26
C HIS A 8 -6.87 -20.57 6.71
N ILE A 9 -5.59 -20.78 7.04
CA ILE A 9 -5.08 -20.52 8.39
C ILE A 9 -5.06 -19.01 8.69
N LEU A 10 -4.89 -18.12 7.72
CA LEU A 10 -4.87 -16.66 7.95
C LEU A 10 -6.27 -16.03 8.02
N GLY A 11 -7.31 -16.84 7.88
CA GLY A 11 -8.71 -16.43 7.83
C GLY A 11 -9.12 -16.19 6.40
N ASP A 12 -9.93 -17.10 5.85
CA ASP A 12 -10.31 -17.27 4.43
C ASP A 12 -10.63 -16.01 3.60
N SER A 13 -10.92 -14.87 4.24
CA SER A 13 -11.22 -13.62 3.55
C SER A 13 -10.80 -12.40 4.37
N ALA A 14 -10.59 -11.28 3.67
CA ALA A 14 -10.31 -9.99 4.30
C ALA A 14 -11.48 -9.59 5.21
N ALA A 15 -11.18 -9.31 6.48
CA ALA A 15 -12.18 -8.90 7.45
C ALA A 15 -12.03 -7.40 7.74
N GLY A 16 -13.03 -6.61 7.37
CA GLY A 16 -13.09 -5.19 7.72
C GLY A 16 -13.49 -4.92 9.17
N LEU A 17 -13.50 -3.65 9.58
CA LEU A 17 -14.07 -3.22 10.85
C LEU A 17 -15.58 -3.44 10.88
N GLN A 18 -16.07 -3.91 12.02
CA GLN A 18 -17.48 -3.91 12.36
C GLN A 18 -17.86 -2.53 12.88
N PHE A 19 -18.94 -1.98 12.31
CA PHE A 19 -19.47 -0.70 12.75
C PHE A 19 -20.79 -0.92 13.49
N SER A 20 -21.00 -0.17 14.56
CA SER A 20 -22.27 -0.19 15.27
C SER A 20 -23.40 0.32 14.37
N GLY A 21 -24.59 -0.27 14.55
CA GLY A 21 -25.81 0.24 13.94
C GLY A 21 -26.21 1.61 14.47
N GLN A 22 -25.73 1.99 15.66
CA GLN A 22 -25.97 3.28 16.29
C GLN A 22 -24.63 3.98 16.58
N PRO A 23 -24.32 5.11 15.90
CA PRO A 23 -23.09 5.86 16.17
C PRO A 23 -23.02 6.45 17.59
N PRO A 24 -21.80 6.65 18.13
CA PRO A 24 -20.52 6.31 17.50
C PRO A 24 -20.16 4.83 17.64
N THR A 25 -19.47 4.27 16.64
CA THR A 25 -18.72 3.02 16.81
C THR A 25 -17.53 3.27 17.76
N ILE A 26 -17.40 2.49 18.82
CA ILE A 26 -16.33 2.63 19.83
C ILE A 26 -15.24 1.59 19.56
N ILE A 27 -14.03 2.06 19.28
CA ILE A 27 -12.84 1.24 19.02
C ILE A 27 -11.85 1.41 20.17
N LEU A 28 -11.53 0.32 20.87
CA LEU A 28 -10.52 0.28 21.93
C LEU A 28 -9.20 -0.25 21.38
N MET A 29 -8.15 0.56 21.44
CA MET A 29 -6.81 0.17 20.98
C MET A 29 -6.02 -0.43 22.14
N ALA A 30 -5.63 -1.71 22.03
CA ALA A 30 -4.84 -2.43 23.02
C ALA A 30 -3.50 -2.91 22.42
N GLY A 31 -2.53 -3.23 23.28
CA GLY A 31 -1.25 -3.81 22.85
C GLY A 31 -0.05 -3.32 23.64
N LEU A 32 1.10 -3.93 23.36
CA LEU A 32 2.34 -3.70 24.10
C LEU A 32 2.86 -2.26 23.99
N GLN A 33 3.71 -1.89 24.94
CA GLN A 33 4.55 -0.71 24.78
C GLN A 33 5.43 -0.87 23.53
N GLY A 34 5.55 0.19 22.74
CA GLY A 34 6.38 0.18 21.53
C GLY A 34 5.79 -0.54 20.31
N SER A 35 4.58 -1.12 20.40
CA SER A 35 3.92 -1.76 19.23
C SER A 35 3.34 -0.78 18.21
N GLY A 36 3.50 0.54 18.41
CA GLY A 36 3.00 1.55 17.47
C GLY A 36 1.51 1.88 17.59
N LYS A 37 0.88 1.70 18.77
CA LYS A 37 -0.54 2.03 19.03
C LYS A 37 -0.94 3.45 18.61
N THR A 38 -0.34 4.48 19.20
CA THR A 38 -0.65 5.89 18.89
C THR A 38 -0.46 6.22 17.40
N THR A 39 0.60 5.70 16.77
CA THR A 39 0.81 5.86 15.32
C THR A 39 -0.31 5.16 14.52
N THR A 40 -0.70 3.96 14.93
CA THR A 40 -1.78 3.18 14.30
C THR A 40 -3.13 3.86 14.46
N VAL A 41 -3.40 4.47 15.63
CA VAL A 41 -4.59 5.30 15.89
C VAL A 41 -4.70 6.42 14.86
N GLY A 42 -3.61 7.17 14.62
CA GLY A 42 -3.61 8.24 13.62
C GLY A 42 -3.85 7.74 12.20
N LYS A 43 -3.18 6.64 11.81
CA LYS A 43 -3.39 6.04 10.48
C LYS A 43 -4.83 5.57 10.28
N LEU A 44 -5.39 4.90 11.29
CA LEU A 44 -6.76 4.42 11.25
C LEU A 44 -7.75 5.58 11.17
N ALA A 45 -7.55 6.63 11.97
CA ALA A 45 -8.37 7.82 11.93
C ALA A 45 -8.33 8.53 10.57
N ARG A 46 -7.14 8.63 9.95
CA ARG A 46 -6.98 9.17 8.59
C ARG A 46 -7.76 8.34 7.57
N LYS A 47 -7.64 7.01 7.61
CA LYS A 47 -8.36 6.10 6.72
C LYS A 47 -9.87 6.26 6.87
N LEU A 48 -10.39 6.20 8.10
CA LEU A 48 -11.82 6.39 8.39
C LEU A 48 -12.33 7.77 7.95
N LYS A 49 -11.54 8.83 8.16
CA LYS A 49 -11.86 10.17 7.67
C LYS A 49 -11.94 10.20 6.14
N SER A 50 -11.00 9.57 5.43
CA SER A 50 -11.04 9.49 3.96
C SER A 50 -12.23 8.69 3.44
N GLU A 51 -12.76 7.77 4.23
CA GLU A 51 -14.00 7.02 3.97
C GLU A 51 -15.27 7.80 4.36
N GLY A 52 -15.16 9.09 4.73
CA GLY A 52 -16.30 9.94 5.09
C GLY A 52 -16.87 9.64 6.48
N ARG A 53 -16.10 9.00 7.37
CA ARG A 53 -16.50 8.74 8.75
C ARG A 53 -15.88 9.77 9.68
N ALA A 54 -16.70 10.71 10.16
CA ALA A 54 -16.32 11.63 11.22
C ALA A 54 -15.79 10.83 12.42
N THR A 55 -14.56 11.11 12.84
CA THR A 55 -13.82 10.30 13.80
C THR A 55 -13.28 11.18 14.90
N ARG A 56 -13.35 10.73 16.16
CA ARG A 56 -12.72 11.37 17.31
C ARG A 56 -11.71 10.46 17.97
N LEU A 57 -10.59 11.02 18.40
CA LEU A 57 -9.60 10.33 19.22
C LEU A 57 -9.82 10.65 20.70
N VAL A 58 -9.55 9.69 21.58
CA VAL A 58 -9.58 9.90 23.03
C VAL A 58 -8.22 9.51 23.61
N ALA A 59 -7.57 10.45 24.29
CA ALA A 59 -6.28 10.24 24.93
C ALA A 59 -6.43 9.47 26.25
N ALA A 60 -6.38 8.14 26.18
CA ALA A 60 -6.50 7.23 27.33
C ALA A 60 -5.14 6.71 27.84
N ASP A 61 -4.01 7.14 27.25
CA ASP A 61 -2.66 6.94 27.80
C ASP A 61 -2.29 8.10 28.73
N VAL A 62 -2.66 7.96 30.01
CA VAL A 62 -2.38 8.95 31.08
C VAL A 62 -1.05 8.71 31.80
N TYR A 63 -0.33 7.65 31.43
CA TYR A 63 0.88 7.21 32.13
C TYR A 63 2.15 7.60 31.39
N ARG A 64 2.14 7.51 30.06
CA ARG A 64 3.33 7.83 29.27
C ARG A 64 3.52 9.35 29.18
N PRO A 65 4.71 9.88 29.49
CA PRO A 65 5.01 11.30 29.34
C PRO A 65 4.73 11.79 27.92
N ALA A 66 4.10 12.96 27.81
CA ALA A 66 3.73 13.61 26.55
C ALA A 66 2.82 12.77 25.61
N ALA A 67 2.19 11.69 26.09
CA ALA A 67 1.33 10.87 25.24
C ALA A 67 0.07 11.63 24.78
N ILE A 68 -0.51 12.44 25.68
CA ILE A 68 -1.61 13.35 25.36
C ILE A 68 -1.17 14.37 24.31
N ASP A 69 -0.04 15.06 24.53
CA ASP A 69 0.49 16.06 23.59
C ASP A 69 0.80 15.46 22.21
N GLN A 70 1.32 14.22 22.19
CA GLN A 70 1.58 13.47 20.96
C GLN A 70 0.29 13.18 20.19
N LEU A 71 -0.76 12.73 20.87
CA LEU A 71 -2.04 12.43 20.23
C LEU A 71 -2.74 13.71 19.75
N GLU A 72 -2.69 14.79 20.52
CA GLU A 72 -3.21 16.11 20.13
C GLU A 72 -2.48 16.65 18.89
N THR A 73 -1.15 16.57 18.85
CA THR A 73 -0.35 16.97 17.69
C THR A 73 -0.72 16.15 16.46
N LEU A 74 -0.89 14.84 16.62
CA LEU A 74 -1.32 13.94 15.55
C LEU A 74 -2.73 14.27 15.06
N GLY A 75 -3.66 14.55 15.97
CA GLY A 75 -5.01 14.99 15.65
C GLY A 75 -5.02 16.30 14.85
N LEU A 76 -4.24 17.30 15.27
CA LEU A 76 -4.09 18.56 14.55
C LEU A 76 -3.54 18.36 13.13
N GLN A 77 -2.51 17.52 12.96
CA GLN A 77 -1.92 17.22 11.65
C GLN A 77 -2.90 16.52 10.69
N LEU A 78 -3.80 15.71 11.22
CA LEU A 78 -4.78 14.94 10.45
C LEU A 78 -6.14 15.66 10.35
N ASP A 79 -6.29 16.80 11.03
CA ASP A 79 -7.55 17.51 11.22
C ASP A 79 -8.64 16.55 11.78
N VAL A 80 -8.28 15.83 12.85
CA VAL A 80 -9.14 14.89 13.58
C VAL A 80 -9.26 15.39 15.02
N PRO A 81 -10.47 15.60 15.55
CA PRO A 81 -10.65 16.08 16.92
C PRO A 81 -10.14 15.07 17.94
N VAL A 82 -9.51 15.58 19.00
CA VAL A 82 -8.98 14.80 20.13
C VAL A 82 -9.67 15.26 21.41
N TYR A 83 -10.17 14.31 22.19
CA TYR A 83 -10.60 14.53 23.56
C TYR A 83 -9.47 14.12 24.51
N ALA A 84 -9.11 15.01 25.42
CA ALA A 84 -8.15 14.77 26.48
C ALA A 84 -8.60 15.45 27.77
N ASP A 85 -8.31 14.83 28.91
CA ASP A 85 -8.50 15.41 30.24
C ASP A 85 -7.20 15.26 31.02
N ARG A 86 -6.51 16.37 31.26
CA ARG A 86 -5.23 16.43 31.96
C ARG A 86 -5.39 16.50 33.48
N THR A 87 -6.61 16.64 33.98
CA THR A 87 -6.90 16.86 35.41
C THR A 87 -7.08 15.56 36.19
N THR A 88 -7.20 14.43 35.49
CA THR A 88 -7.45 13.12 36.09
C THR A 88 -6.59 12.05 35.44
N LYS A 89 -6.30 10.99 36.21
CA LYS A 89 -5.69 9.75 35.71
C LYS A 89 -6.70 8.60 35.63
N ASP A 90 -7.98 8.87 35.88
CA ASP A 90 -9.04 7.86 35.78
C ASP A 90 -9.38 7.62 34.31
N VAL A 91 -8.80 6.56 33.75
CA VAL A 91 -8.98 6.18 32.33
C VAL A 91 -10.44 5.86 32.00
N VAL A 92 -11.21 5.32 32.95
CA VAL A 92 -12.63 5.02 32.74
C VAL A 92 -13.43 6.31 32.61
N LYS A 93 -13.17 7.29 33.47
CA LYS A 93 -13.80 8.62 33.39
C LYS A 93 -13.47 9.32 32.08
N ILE A 94 -12.21 9.28 31.66
CA ILE A 94 -11.74 9.86 30.39
C ILE A 94 -12.43 9.21 29.20
N ALA A 95 -12.49 7.88 29.16
CA ALA A 95 -13.12 7.15 28.06
C ALA A 95 -14.62 7.49 27.93
N ARG A 96 -15.36 7.49 29.06
CA ARG A 96 -16.78 7.87 29.08
C ARG A 96 -17.01 9.30 28.60
N ALA A 97 -16.26 10.25 29.14
CA ALA A 97 -16.41 11.66 28.79
C ALA A 97 -16.06 11.92 27.32
N GLY A 98 -15.04 11.24 26.77
CA GLY A 98 -14.68 11.31 25.36
C GLY A 98 -15.75 10.74 24.44
N ILE A 99 -16.42 9.65 24.83
CA ILE A 99 -17.56 9.09 24.09
C ILE A 99 -18.77 10.03 24.16
N ASP A 100 -19.04 10.63 25.32
CA ASP A 100 -20.14 11.59 25.47
C ASP A 100 -19.91 12.85 24.62
N GLU A 101 -18.66 13.33 24.53
CA GLU A 101 -18.28 14.41 23.63
C GLU A 101 -18.48 14.03 22.16
N ALA A 102 -18.09 12.81 21.78
CA ALA A 102 -18.31 12.29 20.43
C ALA A 102 -19.80 12.23 20.06
N LYS A 103 -20.65 11.81 21.00
CA LYS A 103 -22.11 11.80 20.82
C LYS A 103 -22.66 13.21 20.61
N ARG A 104 -22.22 14.19 21.40
CA ARG A 104 -22.62 15.60 21.25
C ARG A 104 -22.19 16.19 19.91
N ALA A 105 -20.97 15.87 19.47
CA ALA A 105 -20.40 16.31 18.20
C ALA A 105 -20.90 15.52 16.98
N ARG A 106 -21.71 14.46 17.20
CA ARG A 106 -22.22 13.54 16.16
C ARG A 106 -21.10 12.86 15.37
N ASP A 107 -20.01 12.54 16.05
CA ASP A 107 -18.94 11.72 15.46
C ASP A 107 -19.47 10.31 15.17
N ARG A 108 -18.98 9.71 14.08
CA ARG A 108 -19.38 8.35 13.67
C ARG A 108 -18.52 7.27 14.32
N VAL A 109 -17.28 7.60 14.67
CA VAL A 109 -16.32 6.66 15.26
C VAL A 109 -15.55 7.34 16.39
N VAL A 110 -15.31 6.60 17.47
CA VAL A 110 -14.42 6.97 18.57
C VAL A 110 -13.30 5.96 18.65
N ILE A 111 -12.04 6.43 18.68
CA ILE A 111 -10.87 5.57 18.88
C ILE A 111 -10.21 5.94 20.22
N LEU A 112 -10.18 4.98 21.14
CA LEU A 112 -9.54 5.12 22.45
C LEU A 112 -8.07 4.68 22.35
N ASP A 113 -7.12 5.62 22.41
CA ASP A 113 -5.68 5.30 22.44
C ASP A 113 -5.24 5.04 23.88
N THR A 114 -5.03 3.77 24.23
CA THR A 114 -4.67 3.37 25.60
C THR A 114 -3.17 3.19 25.79
N ALA A 115 -2.72 3.28 27.05
CA ALA A 115 -1.34 3.00 27.40
C ALA A 115 -0.89 1.60 26.94
N GLY A 116 0.40 1.48 26.59
CA GLY A 116 1.00 0.17 26.35
C GLY A 116 1.15 -0.63 27.63
N ARG A 117 0.79 -1.91 27.58
CA ARG A 117 0.78 -2.79 28.75
C ARG A 117 1.52 -4.09 28.45
N LEU A 118 2.37 -4.52 29.38
CA LEU A 118 2.93 -5.87 29.37
C LEU A 118 1.91 -6.81 29.99
N GLN A 119 1.83 -8.05 29.51
CA GLN A 119 0.92 -9.06 30.07
C GLN A 119 1.14 -9.38 31.55
N ILE A 120 2.32 -9.07 32.06
CA ILE A 120 2.73 -9.38 33.43
C ILE A 120 2.19 -8.31 34.41
N ASP A 121 1.64 -7.20 33.90
CA ASP A 121 1.07 -6.14 34.73
C ASP A 121 -0.44 -6.35 34.93
N ASP A 122 -0.78 -7.14 35.95
CA ASP A 122 -2.16 -7.48 36.34
C ASP A 122 -3.02 -6.26 36.67
N GLU A 123 -2.43 -5.23 37.30
CA GLU A 123 -3.16 -4.01 37.67
C GLU A 123 -3.55 -3.23 36.41
N MET A 124 -2.61 -3.10 35.49
CA MET A 124 -2.86 -2.46 34.22
C MET A 124 -3.88 -3.24 33.37
N MET A 125 -3.85 -4.57 33.36
CA MET A 125 -4.87 -5.35 32.63
C MET A 125 -6.27 -5.22 33.26
N LYS A 126 -6.38 -5.19 34.60
CA LYS A 126 -7.64 -4.94 35.30
C LYS A 126 -8.23 -3.57 34.94
N GLU A 127 -7.39 -2.56 34.74
CA GLU A 127 -7.88 -1.26 34.27
C GLU A 127 -8.48 -1.32 32.87
N LEU A 128 -7.85 -2.00 31.91
CA LEU A 128 -8.46 -2.17 30.57
C LEU A 128 -9.77 -2.94 30.63
N ILE A 129 -9.88 -3.93 31.51
CA ILE A 129 -11.13 -4.66 31.74
C ILE A 129 -12.21 -3.69 32.24
N ARG A 130 -11.89 -2.84 33.24
CA ARG A 130 -12.82 -1.81 33.73
C ARG A 130 -13.23 -0.82 32.63
N VAL A 131 -12.30 -0.40 31.77
CA VAL A 131 -12.62 0.46 30.62
C VAL A 131 -13.57 -0.25 29.67
N LYS A 132 -13.26 -1.50 29.28
CA LYS A 132 -14.13 -2.33 28.41
C LYS A 132 -15.53 -2.47 29.00
N GLU A 133 -15.65 -2.80 30.28
CA GLU A 133 -16.93 -2.93 30.99
C GLU A 133 -17.69 -1.62 31.07
N ALA A 134 -16.99 -0.49 31.18
CA ALA A 134 -17.60 0.81 31.34
C ALA A 134 -18.09 1.44 30.03
N VAL A 135 -17.50 1.07 28.89
CA VAL A 135 -17.78 1.71 27.59
C VAL A 135 -18.29 0.76 26.51
N HIS A 136 -18.22 -0.57 26.74
CA HIS A 136 -18.69 -1.60 25.82
C HIS A 136 -18.24 -1.37 24.36
N PRO A 137 -16.92 -1.43 24.08
CA PRO A 137 -16.40 -1.16 22.74
C PRO A 137 -16.94 -2.17 21.71
N ASP A 138 -17.29 -1.67 20.52
CA ASP A 138 -17.73 -2.50 19.38
C ASP A 138 -16.55 -3.28 18.78
N GLU A 139 -15.37 -2.68 18.78
CA GLU A 139 -14.12 -3.29 18.34
C GLU A 139 -13.04 -3.10 19.41
N ILE A 140 -12.34 -4.19 19.74
CA ILE A 140 -11.13 -4.18 20.56
C ILE A 140 -9.99 -4.67 19.67
N LEU A 141 -9.14 -3.75 19.24
CA LEU A 141 -8.08 -4.03 18.29
C LEU A 141 -6.75 -4.18 19.01
N LEU A 142 -6.12 -5.35 18.86
CA LEU A 142 -4.76 -5.58 19.33
C LEU A 142 -3.76 -5.09 18.30
N VAL A 143 -2.92 -4.14 18.67
CA VAL A 143 -1.79 -3.69 17.85
C VAL A 143 -0.55 -4.48 18.24
N ALA A 144 -0.06 -5.30 17.32
CA ALA A 144 1.10 -6.16 17.49
C ALA A 144 2.18 -5.85 16.45
N ASP A 145 3.44 -5.99 16.85
CA ASP A 145 4.58 -5.81 15.96
C ASP A 145 4.82 -7.09 15.15
N GLY A 146 4.84 -6.97 13.82
CA GLY A 146 5.05 -8.09 12.89
C GLY A 146 6.46 -8.69 12.96
N MET A 147 7.42 -8.00 13.57
CA MET A 147 8.77 -8.50 13.81
C MET A 147 8.88 -9.36 15.08
N THR A 148 7.99 -9.17 16.06
CA THR A 148 8.00 -9.97 17.29
C THR A 148 7.46 -11.36 17.00
N GLY A 149 8.32 -12.38 17.15
CA GLY A 149 8.01 -13.79 16.92
C GLY A 149 7.16 -14.42 18.03
N GLN A 150 7.70 -15.45 18.70
CA GLN A 150 6.97 -16.27 19.69
C GLN A 150 6.41 -15.47 20.88
N ASP A 151 7.03 -14.37 21.27
CA ASP A 151 6.55 -13.54 22.38
C ASP A 151 5.24 -12.81 22.04
N ALA A 152 5.06 -12.40 20.78
CA ALA A 152 3.81 -11.79 20.33
C ALA A 152 2.62 -12.74 20.47
N VAL A 153 2.85 -14.06 20.41
CA VAL A 153 1.82 -15.09 20.54
C VAL A 153 1.28 -15.15 21.95
N LYS A 154 2.17 -15.27 22.94
CA LYS A 154 1.79 -15.25 24.36
C LYS A 154 1.02 -13.97 24.66
N ILE A 155 1.55 -12.86 24.14
CA ILE A 155 0.97 -11.51 24.28
C ILE A 155 -0.44 -11.43 23.72
N ALA A 156 -0.64 -11.88 22.50
CA ALA A 156 -1.94 -11.87 21.87
C ALA A 156 -2.94 -12.78 22.61
N ASP A 157 -2.50 -13.95 23.10
CA ASP A 157 -3.34 -14.88 23.86
C ASP A 157 -3.90 -14.26 25.15
N GLY A 158 -3.05 -13.66 25.99
CA GLY A 158 -3.51 -13.07 27.25
C GLY A 158 -4.36 -11.80 27.05
N PHE A 159 -4.08 -10.98 26.03
CA PHE A 159 -4.99 -9.88 25.68
C PHE A 159 -6.34 -10.42 25.20
N ASN A 160 -6.34 -11.48 24.38
CA ASN A 160 -7.57 -12.12 23.91
C ASN A 160 -8.35 -12.78 25.06
N LYS A 161 -7.70 -13.45 26.00
CA LYS A 161 -8.34 -14.05 27.17
C LYS A 161 -8.95 -13.01 28.11
N ALA A 162 -8.24 -11.91 28.36
CA ALA A 162 -8.70 -10.87 29.28
C ALA A 162 -9.77 -9.96 28.66
N LEU A 163 -9.57 -9.53 27.41
CA LEU A 163 -10.41 -8.51 26.78
C LEU A 163 -11.36 -9.08 25.72
N GLY A 164 -11.13 -10.28 25.20
CA GLY A 164 -11.90 -10.81 24.07
C GLY A 164 -11.74 -9.93 22.84
N ILE A 165 -10.51 -9.82 22.33
CA ILE A 165 -10.21 -8.93 21.19
C ILE A 165 -11.04 -9.35 19.96
N THR A 166 -11.40 -8.38 19.13
CA THR A 166 -12.23 -8.57 17.93
C THR A 166 -11.40 -8.62 16.65
N GLY A 167 -10.20 -8.05 16.68
CA GLY A 167 -9.27 -8.09 15.57
C GLY A 167 -7.85 -7.67 15.94
N VAL A 168 -6.95 -7.85 14.99
CA VAL A 168 -5.52 -7.52 15.13
C VAL A 168 -5.09 -6.54 14.05
N ILE A 169 -4.21 -5.62 14.41
CA ILE A 169 -3.45 -4.79 13.46
C ILE A 169 -1.97 -5.12 13.61
N LEU A 170 -1.31 -5.50 12.51
CA LEU A 170 0.12 -5.77 12.51
C LEU A 170 0.89 -4.55 12.03
N THR A 171 1.85 -4.07 12.81
CA THR A 171 2.73 -2.96 12.43
C THR A 171 4.08 -3.46 11.92
N LYS A 172 4.87 -2.56 11.31
CA LYS A 172 6.23 -2.84 10.82
C LYS A 172 6.29 -3.99 9.80
N MET A 173 5.27 -4.05 8.94
CA MET A 173 5.14 -5.04 7.87
C MET A 173 5.83 -4.59 6.57
N ASP A 174 6.61 -3.51 6.61
CA ASP A 174 7.46 -3.00 5.53
C ASP A 174 8.82 -3.69 5.44
N GLY A 175 9.31 -4.30 6.51
CA GLY A 175 10.57 -5.04 6.53
C GLY A 175 10.47 -6.49 6.02
N ASP A 176 11.56 -7.24 6.20
CA ASP A 176 11.69 -8.69 5.93
C ASP A 176 10.82 -9.57 6.86
N ALA A 177 9.88 -8.98 7.61
CA ALA A 177 8.98 -9.70 8.49
C ALA A 177 8.15 -10.69 7.65
N ARG A 178 8.55 -11.96 7.66
CA ARG A 178 8.08 -13.05 6.79
C ARG A 178 6.65 -13.54 7.09
N GLY A 179 5.76 -12.68 7.59
CA GLY A 179 4.36 -13.01 7.91
C GLY A 179 4.16 -14.07 9.01
N GLY A 180 5.23 -14.63 9.59
CA GLY A 180 5.13 -15.66 10.64
C GLY A 180 4.38 -15.20 11.89
N ALA A 181 4.56 -13.93 12.29
CA ALA A 181 3.80 -13.35 13.40
C ALA A 181 2.29 -13.33 13.13
N ALA A 182 1.87 -13.07 11.88
CA ALA A 182 0.46 -13.11 11.48
C ALA A 182 -0.13 -14.52 11.69
N LEU A 183 0.58 -15.54 11.22
CA LEU A 183 0.19 -16.94 11.35
C LEU A 183 0.09 -17.35 12.82
N SER A 184 1.08 -17.00 13.63
CA SER A 184 1.12 -17.42 15.04
C SER A 184 0.07 -16.69 15.89
N ILE A 185 -0.13 -15.39 15.67
CA ILE A 185 -1.16 -14.61 16.39
C ILE A 185 -2.55 -15.13 16.01
N TYR A 186 -2.84 -15.32 14.72
CA TYR A 186 -4.12 -15.87 14.31
C TYR A 186 -4.31 -17.30 14.84
N GLY A 187 -3.27 -18.13 14.79
CA GLY A 187 -3.30 -19.51 15.27
C GLY A 187 -3.78 -19.64 16.71
N VAL A 188 -3.40 -18.70 17.58
CA VAL A 188 -3.75 -18.72 19.01
C VAL A 188 -5.00 -17.90 19.33
N THR A 189 -5.15 -16.71 18.75
CA THR A 189 -6.30 -15.85 19.06
C THR A 189 -7.56 -16.28 18.31
N LYS A 190 -7.40 -16.87 17.12
CA LYS A 190 -8.46 -17.11 16.12
C LYS A 190 -9.23 -15.83 15.78
N LYS A 191 -8.58 -14.67 15.88
CA LYS A 191 -9.16 -13.36 15.57
C LYS A 191 -8.59 -12.84 14.26
N PRO A 192 -9.43 -12.24 13.40
CA PRO A 192 -8.98 -11.77 12.11
C PRO A 192 -7.97 -10.64 12.24
N ILE A 193 -6.96 -10.65 11.37
CA ILE A 193 -6.12 -9.48 11.14
C ILE A 193 -6.91 -8.55 10.22
N LYS A 194 -7.13 -7.31 10.68
CA LYS A 194 -7.95 -6.32 9.98
C LYS A 194 -7.09 -5.46 9.05
N TYR A 195 -5.94 -5.04 9.55
CA TYR A 195 -5.06 -4.10 8.87
C TYR A 195 -3.58 -4.44 9.07
N ILE A 196 -2.75 -3.93 8.16
CA ILE A 196 -1.29 -3.97 8.26
C ILE A 196 -0.70 -2.57 8.08
N GLY A 197 0.26 -2.23 8.93
CA GLY A 197 1.07 -1.02 8.83
C GLY A 197 2.33 -1.28 8.04
N VAL A 198 2.47 -0.65 6.87
CA VAL A 198 3.54 -0.88 5.88
C VAL A 198 4.49 0.31 5.76
N GLY A 199 4.73 1.02 6.86
CA GLY A 199 5.68 2.13 6.93
C GLY A 199 5.29 3.15 8.00
N GLU A 200 6.05 4.25 8.11
CA GLU A 200 5.87 5.25 9.18
C GLU A 200 4.85 6.35 8.84
N LYS A 201 4.57 6.58 7.57
CA LYS A 201 3.68 7.67 7.12
C LYS A 201 2.23 7.42 7.56
N SER A 202 1.45 8.49 7.70
CA SER A 202 0.05 8.39 8.16
C SER A 202 -0.89 7.71 7.17
N ASP A 203 -0.51 7.58 5.90
CA ASP A 203 -1.21 6.81 4.86
C ASP A 203 -0.73 5.35 4.73
N ALA A 204 0.27 4.92 5.50
CA ALA A 204 0.84 3.58 5.45
C ALA A 204 0.07 2.57 6.32
N LEU A 205 -1.24 2.48 6.12
CA LEU A 205 -2.13 1.47 6.69
C LEU A 205 -2.99 0.86 5.59
N GLU A 206 -2.85 -0.44 5.38
CA GLU A 206 -3.53 -1.19 4.33
C GLU A 206 -4.47 -2.23 4.94
N ASP A 207 -5.51 -2.58 4.18
CA ASP A 207 -6.39 -3.69 4.51
C ASP A 207 -5.61 -5.01 4.47
N PHE A 208 -5.88 -5.92 5.43
CA PHE A 208 -5.22 -7.21 5.43
C PHE A 208 -5.88 -8.16 4.43
N HIS A 209 -5.05 -8.68 3.52
CA HIS A 209 -5.42 -9.65 2.49
C HIS A 209 -4.70 -10.98 2.75
N PRO A 210 -5.41 -12.02 3.25
CA PRO A 210 -4.84 -13.33 3.59
C PRO A 210 -4.10 -14.00 2.43
N ASP A 211 -4.64 -13.88 1.22
CA ASP A 211 -4.10 -14.38 -0.05
C ASP A 211 -2.74 -13.76 -0.40
N ARG A 212 -2.64 -12.42 -0.30
CA ARG A 212 -1.39 -11.69 -0.51
C ARG A 212 -0.37 -12.01 0.57
N MET A 213 -0.82 -12.15 1.82
CA MET A 213 0.06 -12.50 2.93
C MET A 213 0.62 -13.92 2.79
N ALA A 214 -0.21 -14.90 2.43
CA ALA A 214 0.22 -16.27 2.14
C ALA A 214 1.23 -16.30 0.99
N GLY A 215 1.00 -15.52 -0.08
CA GLY A 215 1.96 -15.33 -1.16
C GLY A 215 3.30 -14.77 -0.68
N ARG A 216 3.27 -13.74 0.18
CA ARG A 216 4.48 -13.15 0.78
C ARG A 216 5.24 -14.12 1.68
N ILE A 217 4.55 -14.93 2.48
CA ILE A 217 5.14 -15.96 3.34
C ILE A 217 5.87 -17.02 2.51
N LEU A 218 5.22 -17.51 1.45
CA LEU A 218 5.78 -18.55 0.59
C LEU A 218 6.86 -18.02 -0.38
N GLN A 219 7.18 -16.73 -0.32
CA GLN A 219 8.03 -16.06 -1.31
C GLN A 219 7.52 -16.24 -2.75
N MET A 220 6.25 -16.65 -2.90
CA MET A 220 5.52 -16.70 -4.17
C MET A 220 4.91 -15.34 -4.51
N GLY A 221 5.10 -14.35 -3.62
CA GLY A 221 4.62 -12.98 -3.76
C GLY A 221 5.07 -12.28 -5.05
N ASP A 222 6.14 -12.75 -5.69
CA ASP A 222 6.54 -12.22 -7.00
C ASP A 222 5.72 -12.77 -8.16
N VAL A 223 5.16 -13.98 -8.11
CA VAL A 223 4.46 -14.54 -9.28
C VAL A 223 3.02 -14.03 -9.37
N LEU A 224 2.29 -13.98 -8.25
CA LEU A 224 0.92 -13.47 -8.25
C LEU A 224 0.86 -11.96 -8.44
N SER A 225 1.76 -11.19 -7.82
CA SER A 225 1.80 -9.74 -8.05
C SER A 225 2.34 -9.38 -9.44
N LEU A 226 3.16 -10.23 -10.08
CA LEU A 226 3.47 -10.11 -11.51
C LEU A 226 2.26 -10.40 -12.38
N VAL A 227 1.42 -11.36 -12.02
CA VAL A 227 0.19 -11.69 -12.78
C VAL A 227 -0.87 -10.60 -12.59
N GLU A 228 -1.07 -10.10 -11.36
CA GLU A 228 -1.99 -9.00 -11.07
C GLU A 228 -1.50 -7.67 -11.64
N LYS A 229 -0.21 -7.32 -11.49
CA LYS A 229 0.35 -6.15 -12.18
C LYS A 229 0.40 -6.34 -13.69
N ALA A 230 0.57 -7.55 -14.22
CA ALA A 230 0.41 -7.80 -15.65
C ALA A 230 -1.05 -7.65 -16.09
N GLN A 231 -2.03 -8.02 -15.25
CA GLN A 231 -3.45 -7.84 -15.53
C GLN A 231 -3.90 -6.38 -15.41
N ASP A 232 -3.38 -5.62 -14.43
CA ASP A 232 -3.68 -4.19 -14.25
C ASP A 232 -2.89 -3.29 -15.21
N ALA A 233 -1.70 -3.72 -15.65
CA ALA A 233 -0.90 -3.01 -16.67
C ALA A 233 -1.35 -3.33 -18.10
N MET A 234 -2.00 -4.48 -18.32
CA MET A 234 -2.55 -4.84 -19.61
C MET A 234 -4.04 -4.53 -19.62
N ASP A 235 -4.37 -3.28 -19.91
CA ASP A 235 -5.68 -2.94 -20.42
C ASP A 235 -5.91 -3.75 -21.71
N PHE A 236 -6.56 -4.91 -21.58
CA PHE A 236 -6.78 -5.90 -22.65
C PHE A 236 -7.48 -5.26 -23.86
N ALA A 237 -8.19 -4.15 -23.68
CA ALA A 237 -8.81 -3.39 -24.75
C ALA A 237 -7.79 -2.51 -25.51
N GLU A 238 -6.85 -1.88 -24.81
CA GLU A 238 -5.83 -1.00 -25.38
C GLU A 238 -4.73 -1.80 -26.08
N ALA A 239 -4.27 -2.90 -25.48
CA ALA A 239 -3.28 -3.79 -26.08
C ALA A 239 -3.78 -4.44 -27.38
N LYS A 240 -5.06 -4.86 -27.42
CA LYS A 240 -5.70 -5.46 -28.60
C LYS A 240 -5.95 -4.43 -29.71
N LYS A 241 -6.21 -3.16 -29.34
CA LYS A 241 -6.28 -2.04 -30.30
C LYS A 241 -4.91 -1.74 -30.89
N LEU A 242 -3.87 -1.68 -30.06
CA LEU A 242 -2.48 -1.47 -30.48
C LEU A 242 -2.01 -2.61 -31.39
N GLU A 243 -2.27 -3.87 -31.05
CA GLU A 243 -1.93 -5.03 -31.88
C GLU A 243 -2.60 -4.96 -33.27
N LYS A 244 -3.90 -4.62 -33.31
CA LYS A 244 -4.65 -4.48 -34.57
C LYS A 244 -4.14 -3.30 -35.42
N LYS A 245 -3.81 -2.16 -34.79
CA LYS A 245 -3.31 -0.97 -35.48
C LYS A 245 -1.89 -1.21 -36.03
N VAL A 246 -0.99 -1.77 -35.21
CA VAL A 246 0.38 -2.10 -35.61
C VAL A 246 0.42 -3.11 -36.76
N LYS A 247 -0.48 -4.11 -36.77
CA LYS A 247 -0.60 -5.07 -37.89
C LYS A 247 -1.12 -4.46 -39.19
N ARG A 248 -1.92 -3.38 -39.15
CA ARG A 248 -2.57 -2.78 -40.34
C ARG A 248 -1.87 -1.53 -40.87
N GLU A 249 -1.40 -0.65 -39.97
CA GLU A 249 -0.95 0.71 -40.28
C GLU A 249 0.52 0.96 -39.90
N GLY A 250 1.14 0.03 -39.16
CA GLY A 250 2.47 0.23 -38.59
C GLY A 250 2.44 1.02 -37.29
N LEU A 251 3.61 1.16 -36.65
CA LEU A 251 3.76 1.92 -35.41
C LEU A 251 4.16 3.36 -35.73
N ASP A 252 3.44 4.34 -35.18
CA ASP A 252 3.72 5.77 -35.30
C ASP A 252 4.33 6.38 -34.01
N LEU A 253 4.75 7.65 -34.03
CA LEU A 253 5.37 8.30 -32.87
C LEU A 253 4.39 8.58 -31.71
N GLU A 254 3.09 8.64 -31.99
CA GLU A 254 2.05 8.81 -30.96
C GLU A 254 1.87 7.51 -30.17
N ASP A 255 1.86 6.38 -30.89
CA ASP A 255 1.82 5.04 -30.31
C ASP A 255 3.09 4.76 -29.47
N PHE A 256 4.25 5.19 -29.98
CA PHE A 256 5.51 5.11 -29.23
C PHE A 256 5.45 5.88 -27.92
N LEU A 257 4.97 7.14 -27.94
CA LEU A 257 4.84 7.95 -26.74
C LEU A 257 3.88 7.31 -25.73
N THR A 258 2.77 6.74 -26.22
CA THR A 258 1.78 6.04 -25.39
C THR A 258 2.39 4.82 -24.71
N ALA A 259 3.11 3.97 -25.46
CA ALA A 259 3.79 2.79 -24.92
C ALA A 259 4.84 3.17 -23.86
N MET A 260 5.60 4.25 -24.07
CA MET A 260 6.57 4.71 -23.09
C MET A 260 5.92 5.28 -21.82
N LYS A 261 4.79 5.99 -21.94
CA LYS A 261 4.02 6.49 -20.78
C LYS A 261 3.46 5.34 -19.95
N GLN A 262 2.98 4.27 -20.59
CA GLN A 262 2.55 3.06 -19.89
C GLN A 262 3.71 2.39 -19.15
N MET A 263 4.88 2.24 -19.79
CA MET A 263 6.08 1.73 -19.11
C MET A 263 6.51 2.59 -17.92
N GLN A 264 6.37 3.92 -18.01
CA GLN A 264 6.67 4.82 -16.89
C GLN A 264 5.72 4.63 -15.70
N LYS A 265 4.43 4.36 -15.95
CA LYS A 265 3.44 4.07 -14.88
C LYS A 265 3.80 2.82 -14.09
N LEU A 266 4.51 1.87 -14.71
CA LEU A 266 4.98 0.63 -14.06
C LEU A 266 6.21 0.85 -13.15
N GLY A 267 6.78 2.06 -13.14
CA GLY A 267 7.91 2.41 -12.30
C GLY A 267 9.25 1.84 -12.78
N PRO A 268 10.34 2.05 -12.03
CA PRO A 268 11.66 1.53 -12.39
C PRO A 268 11.64 -0.01 -12.33
N LEU A 269 11.74 -0.65 -13.50
CA LEU A 269 11.92 -2.10 -13.66
C LEU A 269 13.23 -2.63 -13.04
N GLU A 270 14.05 -1.77 -12.42
CA GLU A 270 15.26 -2.13 -11.68
C GLU A 270 15.01 -3.17 -10.58
N GLY A 271 13.82 -3.17 -9.96
CA GLY A 271 13.45 -4.18 -8.96
C GLY A 271 13.17 -5.55 -9.60
N VAL A 272 12.43 -5.57 -10.71
CA VAL A 272 11.98 -6.79 -11.39
C VAL A 272 13.12 -7.47 -12.16
N LEU A 273 14.02 -6.70 -12.76
CA LEU A 273 15.09 -7.23 -13.61
C LEU A 273 16.32 -7.74 -12.82
N LYS A 274 16.50 -7.33 -11.57
CA LYS A 274 17.55 -7.86 -10.68
C LYS A 274 17.29 -9.31 -10.22
N MET A 275 16.06 -9.79 -10.40
CA MET A 275 15.62 -11.11 -9.94
C MET A 275 15.62 -12.17 -11.04
N LEU A 276 16.00 -11.81 -12.29
CA LEU A 276 16.12 -12.74 -13.40
C LEU A 276 17.52 -13.36 -13.48
N PRO A 277 17.67 -14.69 -13.34
CA PRO A 277 18.97 -15.34 -13.49
C PRO A 277 19.47 -15.20 -14.94
N GLY A 278 20.70 -14.68 -15.10
CA GLY A 278 21.38 -14.57 -16.39
C GLY A 278 21.34 -13.18 -17.07
N VAL A 279 20.72 -12.16 -16.49
CA VAL A 279 20.72 -10.80 -17.06
C VAL A 279 21.92 -9.99 -16.55
N ASN A 280 22.78 -9.57 -17.49
CA ASN A 280 24.03 -8.86 -17.19
C ASN A 280 23.74 -7.43 -16.68
N ALA A 281 24.16 -7.11 -15.46
CA ALA A 281 23.91 -5.83 -14.76
C ALA A 281 24.37 -4.57 -15.53
N LYS A 282 25.29 -4.71 -16.49
CA LYS A 282 25.74 -3.61 -17.36
C LYS A 282 24.68 -3.12 -18.34
N MET A 283 23.77 -3.99 -18.80
CA MET A 283 22.66 -3.59 -19.70
C MET A 283 21.57 -2.80 -18.95
N LEU A 284 21.45 -3.00 -17.64
CA LEU A 284 20.42 -2.39 -16.79
C LEU A 284 20.67 -0.90 -16.51
N LYS A 285 21.94 -0.47 -16.41
CA LYS A 285 22.27 0.95 -16.22
C LYS A 285 21.85 1.85 -17.40
N GLN A 286 21.69 1.29 -18.60
CA GLN A 286 21.20 2.05 -19.77
C GLN A 286 19.68 2.15 -19.83
N ALA A 287 18.95 1.26 -19.14
CA ALA A 287 17.49 1.22 -19.12
C ALA A 287 16.86 2.11 -18.03
N ASN A 288 17.69 2.87 -17.28
CA ASN A 288 17.18 3.80 -16.28
C ASN A 288 16.46 4.97 -16.98
N LEU A 289 15.14 4.85 -17.09
CA LEU A 289 14.23 5.89 -17.56
C LEU A 289 14.07 6.93 -16.44
N ASP A 290 15.02 7.85 -16.36
CA ASP A 290 14.90 9.05 -15.54
C ASP A 290 13.55 9.75 -15.85
N PRO A 291 12.68 10.00 -14.85
CA PRO A 291 11.42 10.71 -15.05
C PRO A 291 11.55 12.06 -15.75
N LYS A 292 12.73 12.71 -15.68
CA LYS A 292 13.03 13.93 -16.43
C LYS A 292 13.23 13.66 -17.93
N ARG A 293 13.86 12.54 -18.30
CA ARG A 293 14.05 12.15 -19.72
C ARG A 293 12.72 11.87 -20.40
N MET A 294 11.78 11.24 -19.71
CA MET A 294 10.44 10.98 -20.25
C MET A 294 9.70 12.26 -20.63
N ARG A 295 9.75 13.28 -19.76
CA ARG A 295 9.17 14.60 -20.05
C ARG A 295 9.85 15.28 -21.25
N HIS A 296 11.15 15.08 -21.45
CA HIS A 296 11.86 15.62 -22.61
C HIS A 296 11.43 14.93 -23.92
N ILE A 297 11.26 13.61 -23.90
CA ILE A 297 10.76 12.83 -25.04
C ILE A 297 9.34 13.28 -25.42
N GLU A 298 8.48 13.43 -24.42
CA GLU A 298 7.13 13.94 -24.61
C GLU A 298 7.12 15.35 -25.23
N ALA A 299 7.94 16.27 -24.70
CA ALA A 299 8.04 17.62 -25.25
C ALA A 299 8.51 17.61 -26.73
N ILE A 300 9.45 16.73 -27.10
CA ILE A 300 9.91 16.58 -28.48
C ILE A 300 8.79 16.09 -29.40
N VAL A 301 8.07 15.02 -29.02
CA VAL A 301 6.98 14.45 -29.83
C VAL A 301 5.82 15.44 -29.95
N LEU A 302 5.46 16.13 -28.86
CA LEU A 302 4.38 17.13 -28.87
C LEU A 302 4.71 18.36 -29.73
N SER A 303 6.00 18.64 -29.96
CA SER A 303 6.48 19.71 -30.87
C SER A 303 6.42 19.35 -32.36
N MET A 304 6.00 18.13 -32.69
CA MET A 304 5.76 17.67 -34.05
C MET A 304 4.30 17.88 -34.46
N THR A 305 4.08 18.13 -35.75
CA THR A 305 2.75 18.13 -36.37
C THR A 305 2.17 16.71 -36.43
N LYS A 306 0.84 16.58 -36.56
CA LYS A 306 0.18 15.27 -36.65
C LYS A 306 0.70 14.42 -37.82
N GLU A 307 1.04 15.06 -38.94
CA GLU A 307 1.61 14.40 -40.11
C GLU A 307 3.00 13.85 -39.84
N GLU A 308 3.87 14.62 -39.18
CA GLU A 308 5.23 14.18 -38.82
C GLU A 308 5.23 13.07 -37.76
N ARG A 309 4.21 13.00 -36.88
CA ARG A 309 4.08 11.91 -35.92
C ARG A 309 3.65 10.60 -36.58
N LYS A 310 2.74 10.69 -37.55
CA LYS A 310 2.29 9.56 -38.37
C LYS A 310 3.39 9.05 -39.29
N ASP A 311 4.10 9.96 -39.94
CA ASP A 311 5.22 9.65 -40.83
C ASP A 311 6.51 10.40 -40.44
N PRO A 312 7.36 9.77 -39.62
CA PRO A 312 8.64 10.35 -39.21
C PRO A 312 9.67 10.49 -40.34
N HIS A 313 9.42 9.91 -41.53
CA HIS A 313 10.29 10.10 -42.70
C HIS A 313 10.24 11.52 -43.24
N LEU A 314 9.15 12.26 -42.97
CA LEU A 314 8.99 13.65 -43.35
C LEU A 314 9.95 14.60 -42.59
N ILE A 315 10.54 14.14 -41.48
CA ILE A 315 11.35 14.97 -40.56
C ILE A 315 12.78 15.18 -41.10
N ASN A 316 12.90 16.17 -41.98
CA ASN A 316 14.17 16.67 -42.51
C ASN A 316 14.91 17.60 -41.52
N GLY A 317 16.12 18.07 -41.90
CA GLY A 317 16.97 18.91 -41.03
C GLY A 317 16.30 20.20 -40.55
N SER A 318 15.53 20.87 -41.40
CA SER A 318 14.79 22.09 -41.04
C SER A 318 13.70 21.80 -39.99
N ARG A 319 12.93 20.72 -40.19
CA ARG A 319 11.92 20.27 -39.23
C ARG A 319 12.53 19.86 -37.88
N ARG A 320 13.69 19.20 -37.88
CA ARG A 320 14.43 18.87 -36.64
C ARG A 320 14.83 20.12 -35.85
N SER A 321 15.29 21.18 -36.54
CA SER A 321 15.61 22.47 -35.92
C SER A 321 14.37 23.12 -35.31
N ARG A 322 13.23 23.10 -36.01
CA ARG A 322 11.95 23.60 -35.50
C ARG A 322 11.47 22.85 -34.26
N ILE A 323 11.51 21.51 -34.30
CA ILE A 323 11.10 20.63 -33.19
C ILE A 323 12.00 20.86 -31.97
N ALA A 324 13.31 20.96 -32.17
CA ALA A 324 14.28 21.24 -31.12
C ALA A 324 13.97 22.58 -30.41
N LYS A 325 13.71 23.65 -31.19
CA LYS A 325 13.31 24.95 -30.65
C LYS A 325 11.98 24.88 -29.89
N GLY A 326 10.96 24.24 -30.45
CA GLY A 326 9.64 24.13 -29.83
C GLY A 326 9.61 23.31 -28.53
N SER A 327 10.51 22.33 -28.41
CA SER A 327 10.63 21.48 -27.21
C SER A 327 11.65 21.98 -26.18
N GLY A 328 12.38 23.06 -26.49
CA GLY A 328 13.49 23.55 -25.68
C GLY A 328 14.63 22.52 -25.56
N ARG A 329 14.84 21.70 -26.60
CA ARG A 329 15.84 20.62 -26.66
C ARG A 329 16.84 20.83 -27.77
N THR A 330 17.91 20.03 -27.76
CA THR A 330 18.92 20.06 -28.81
C THR A 330 18.50 19.24 -30.03
N VAL A 331 19.00 19.59 -31.22
CA VAL A 331 18.80 18.79 -32.44
C VAL A 331 19.36 17.36 -32.28
N SER A 332 20.42 17.19 -31.48
CA SER A 332 21.00 15.88 -31.16
C SER A 332 20.02 14.99 -30.39
N GLU A 333 19.29 15.54 -29.42
CA GLU A 333 18.26 14.81 -28.68
C GLU A 333 17.09 14.40 -29.59
N VAL A 334 16.68 15.27 -30.52
CA VAL A 334 15.65 14.95 -31.52
C VAL A 334 16.13 13.80 -32.43
N ASN A 335 17.40 13.83 -32.87
CA ASN A 335 17.98 12.76 -33.69
C ASN A 335 17.98 11.42 -32.95
N ARG A 336 18.40 11.42 -31.68
CA ARG A 336 18.47 10.23 -30.85
C ARG A 336 17.09 9.59 -30.65
N LEU A 337 16.05 10.40 -30.46
CA LEU A 337 14.68 9.91 -30.35
C LEU A 337 14.21 9.24 -31.66
N LEU A 338 14.46 9.87 -32.80
CA LEU A 338 14.10 9.31 -34.11
C LEU A 338 14.85 8.00 -34.41
N GLU A 339 16.09 7.89 -33.96
CA GLU A 339 16.88 6.65 -34.07
C GLU A 339 16.30 5.54 -33.18
N GLN A 340 16.02 5.83 -31.91
CA GLN A 340 15.37 4.90 -30.99
C GLN A 340 14.03 4.38 -31.52
N PHE A 341 13.23 5.28 -32.10
CA PHE A 341 11.97 4.93 -32.72
C PHE A 341 12.16 3.98 -33.91
N ARG A 342 13.13 4.25 -34.79
CA ARG A 342 13.45 3.38 -35.94
C ARG A 342 13.93 2.01 -35.50
N ASP A 343 14.73 1.92 -34.45
CA ASP A 343 15.22 0.64 -33.94
C ASP A 343 14.09 -0.20 -33.35
N MET A 344 13.14 0.43 -32.66
CA MET A 344 11.93 -0.23 -32.21
C MET A 344 11.05 -0.71 -33.38
N GLN A 345 10.87 0.10 -34.42
CA GLN A 345 10.16 -0.33 -35.63
C GLN A 345 10.82 -1.55 -36.29
N LYS A 346 12.17 -1.58 -36.35
CA LYS A 346 12.92 -2.74 -36.86
C LYS A 346 12.72 -3.98 -36.00
N MET A 347 12.75 -3.84 -34.66
CA MET A 347 12.51 -4.96 -33.74
C MET A 347 11.09 -5.52 -33.90
N MET A 348 10.07 -4.66 -33.94
CA MET A 348 8.68 -5.09 -34.14
C MET A 348 8.46 -5.76 -35.49
N LYS A 349 9.08 -5.24 -36.56
CA LYS A 349 9.02 -5.87 -37.88
C LYS A 349 9.64 -7.27 -37.86
N LYS A 350 10.81 -7.44 -37.22
CA LYS A 350 11.45 -8.76 -37.05
C LYS A 350 10.60 -9.73 -36.23
N ALA A 351 9.97 -9.26 -35.17
CA ALA A 351 9.05 -10.06 -34.34
C ALA A 351 7.77 -10.46 -35.10
N ALA A 352 7.30 -9.63 -36.05
CA ALA A 352 6.16 -9.93 -36.90
C ALA A 352 6.50 -10.91 -38.05
N THR A 353 7.75 -10.92 -38.53
CA THR A 353 8.20 -11.74 -39.68
C THR A 353 8.93 -13.04 -39.32
N GLY A 354 9.33 -13.24 -38.05
CA GLY A 354 10.05 -14.44 -37.57
C GLY A 354 9.28 -15.16 -36.48
N GLY A 355 8.91 -16.43 -36.72
CA GLY A 355 8.01 -17.23 -35.89
C GLY A 355 8.52 -17.59 -34.49
N ARG A 356 7.57 -18.01 -33.63
CA ARG A 356 7.72 -18.56 -32.27
C ARG A 356 8.79 -17.86 -31.42
N LEU A 357 8.34 -17.12 -30.40
CA LEU A 357 9.08 -16.97 -29.15
C LEU A 357 9.38 -18.38 -28.59
N GLY A 358 10.45 -19.00 -29.10
CA GLY A 358 11.01 -20.24 -28.60
C GLY A 358 11.82 -19.92 -27.36
N GLY A 359 11.36 -20.42 -26.21
CA GLY A 359 12.10 -20.36 -24.96
C GLY A 359 11.35 -19.79 -23.75
N LEU A 360 10.05 -20.05 -23.61
CA LEU A 360 9.42 -20.07 -22.28
C LEU A 360 8.94 -21.50 -22.02
N PRO A 361 9.47 -22.20 -21.00
CA PRO A 361 9.09 -23.58 -20.71
C PRO A 361 7.81 -23.55 -19.87
N PHE A 362 6.67 -23.28 -20.51
CA PHE A 362 5.37 -23.54 -19.90
C PHE A 362 4.42 -24.14 -20.94
N GLY A 363 4.30 -25.47 -20.88
CA GLY A 363 3.16 -26.20 -21.41
C GLY A 363 3.50 -27.40 -22.30
N ARG A 364 3.61 -28.58 -21.69
CA ARG A 364 2.66 -29.71 -21.86
C ARG A 364 3.20 -30.97 -21.17
N GLY A 365 2.37 -31.52 -20.30
CA GLY A 365 2.59 -32.73 -19.50
C GLY A 365 1.55 -32.76 -18.40
#